data_AF-H2ZUA4-F1
#
_entry.id   AF-H2ZUA4-F1
#
_cell.length_a   1.000
_cell.length_b   1.000
_cell.length_c   1.000
_cell.angle_alpha   90.00
_cell.angle_beta   90.00
_cell.angle_gamma   90.00
#
_symmetry.space_group_name_H-M   'P 1'
#
loop_
_entity.id
_entity.type
_entity.pdbx_description
1 polymer ?
#
loop_
_entity_poly.entity_id
_entity_poly.type
_entity_poly.pdbx_seq_one_letter_code
_entity_poly.pdbx_strand_id
1 'polypeptide(L)'
;PLNEVRWLSRHFAVNALIRNYDVLVDYCIMEVNENNYPVAKYCLKKLTDPQYRIALTVLDDIWGELSELCQTFQRSCLTIIEAYRYAKAKIAKFCSQYLVEKVHWSEKVKQQMASFDNTVNTRGVLHFVSELCEHLDCQFPENELQEWSAFILKHCFLYGTENVIKLVGKYQAVLNLPTDGSITERICKQYTDYKFIIVEKMKAGAIKTFADIVTYTLKEEQFTDLAQFVDICAMFQTSSAECECGFSLMNQIKNKSRNRLEVNHMDQLIRIKYYLAANGDVNLDKIYHHWTTDKYRREK
;
A
#
# COMPACT_ATOMS: atom_id res chain seq x y z
N PRO A 1 -7.84 12.98 -1.08
CA PRO A 1 -6.56 12.27 -1.23
C PRO A 1 -6.04 11.54 0.04
N LEU A 2 -6.28 12.03 1.27
CA LEU A 2 -5.88 11.32 2.52
C LEU A 2 -6.79 10.12 2.90
N ASN A 3 -7.87 9.93 2.15
CA ASN A 3 -8.90 8.92 2.40
C ASN A 3 -8.65 7.60 1.66
N GLU A 4 -7.56 7.47 0.92
CA GLU A 4 -7.38 6.33 0.01
C GLU A 4 -6.56 5.18 0.63
N VAL A 5 -6.00 5.34 1.83
CA VAL A 5 -4.86 4.50 2.25
C VAL A 5 -5.12 3.62 3.49
N ARG A 6 -6.15 3.93 4.30
CA ARG A 6 -6.36 3.29 5.62
C ARG A 6 -7.35 2.12 5.59
N TRP A 7 -7.25 1.21 4.62
CA TRP A 7 -8.23 0.13 4.47
C TRP A 7 -8.28 -0.78 5.71
N LEU A 8 -7.13 -1.11 6.30
CA LEU A 8 -7.03 -1.90 7.53
C LEU A 8 -7.75 -1.24 8.72
N SER A 9 -7.52 0.05 8.95
CA SER A 9 -8.20 0.79 10.04
C SER A 9 -9.71 0.91 9.79
N ARG A 10 -10.11 1.12 8.53
CA ARG A 10 -11.53 1.20 8.16
C ARG A 10 -12.24 -0.12 8.33
N HIS A 11 -11.60 -1.22 7.95
CA HIS A 11 -12.13 -2.56 8.20
C HIS A 11 -12.41 -2.75 9.69
N PHE A 12 -11.45 -2.44 10.57
CA PHE A 12 -11.67 -2.57 12.01
C PHE A 12 -12.81 -1.68 12.52
N ALA A 13 -12.93 -0.44 12.03
CA ALA A 13 -14.00 0.46 12.43
C ALA A 13 -15.39 -0.04 11.98
N VAL A 14 -15.51 -0.46 10.71
CA VAL A 14 -16.77 -0.99 10.15
C VAL A 14 -17.14 -2.30 10.82
N ASN A 15 -16.17 -3.19 11.02
CA ASN A 15 -16.40 -4.47 11.67
C ASN A 15 -16.84 -4.30 13.13
N ALA A 16 -16.22 -3.37 13.87
CA ALA A 16 -16.65 -3.03 15.23
C ALA A 16 -18.07 -2.46 15.26
N LEU A 17 -18.42 -1.59 14.30
CA LEU A 17 -19.77 -1.04 14.19
C LEU A 17 -20.80 -2.14 13.91
N ILE A 18 -20.51 -3.07 13.01
CA ILE A 18 -21.42 -4.19 12.68
C ILE A 18 -21.58 -5.14 13.86
N ARG A 19 -20.49 -5.51 14.54
CA ARG A 19 -20.56 -6.41 15.71
C ARG A 19 -21.41 -5.85 16.85
N ASN A 20 -21.44 -4.54 17.00
CA ASN A 20 -22.17 -3.84 18.05
C ASN A 20 -23.46 -3.19 17.53
N TYR A 21 -23.92 -3.52 16.31
CA TYR A 21 -24.96 -2.75 15.63
C TYR A 21 -26.28 -2.71 16.42
N ASP A 22 -26.77 -3.89 16.82
CA ASP A 22 -28.06 -3.99 17.52
C ASP A 22 -27.97 -3.34 18.92
N VAL A 23 -26.85 -3.53 19.63
CA VAL A 23 -26.59 -2.86 20.93
C VAL A 23 -26.56 -1.34 20.79
N LEU A 24 -25.98 -0.81 19.70
CA LEU A 24 -25.94 0.62 19.43
C LEU A 24 -27.33 1.18 19.09
N VAL A 25 -28.16 0.40 18.39
CA VAL A 25 -29.56 0.76 18.13
C VAL A 25 -30.32 0.84 19.45
N ASP A 26 -30.24 -0.20 20.29
CA ASP A 26 -30.91 -0.25 21.59
C ASP A 26 -30.47 0.91 22.50
N TYR A 27 -29.17 1.18 22.57
CA TYR A 27 -28.63 2.31 23.30
C TYR A 27 -29.18 3.65 22.79
N CYS A 28 -29.22 3.86 21.47
CA CYS A 28 -29.77 5.09 20.92
C CYS A 28 -31.28 5.21 21.18
N ILE A 29 -32.04 4.12 21.17
CA ILE A 29 -33.46 4.12 21.53
C ILE A 29 -33.64 4.56 22.98
N MET A 30 -32.88 3.98 23.91
CA MET A 30 -32.89 4.33 25.33
C MET A 30 -32.58 5.82 25.54
N GLU A 31 -31.48 6.33 24.97
CA GLU A 31 -31.06 7.73 25.09
C GLU A 31 -32.06 8.72 24.48
N VAL A 32 -32.76 8.32 23.41
CA VAL A 32 -33.82 9.14 22.81
C VAL A 32 -35.05 9.20 23.70
N ASN A 33 -35.42 8.09 24.33
CA ASN A 33 -36.61 8.00 25.17
C ASN A 33 -36.42 8.65 26.54
N GLU A 34 -35.27 8.44 27.18
CA GLU A 34 -35.00 8.90 28.54
C GLU A 34 -34.45 10.33 28.58
N ASN A 35 -33.48 10.64 27.71
CA ASN A 35 -32.72 11.88 27.76
C ASN A 35 -33.07 12.86 26.63
N ASN A 36 -33.89 12.45 25.66
CA ASN A 36 -34.25 13.24 24.47
C ASN A 36 -33.01 13.74 23.71
N TYR A 37 -31.89 12.99 23.76
CA TYR A 37 -30.58 13.48 23.32
C TYR A 37 -30.51 13.64 21.79
N PRO A 38 -30.21 14.85 21.25
CA PRO A 38 -30.28 15.12 19.81
C PRO A 38 -29.34 14.26 18.96
N VAL A 39 -28.15 13.96 19.47
CA VAL A 39 -27.17 13.11 18.74
C VAL A 39 -27.68 11.67 18.66
N ALA A 40 -28.26 11.13 19.73
CA ALA A 40 -28.85 9.80 19.72
C ALA A 40 -30.01 9.70 18.73
N LYS A 41 -30.84 10.76 18.58
CA LYS A 41 -31.89 10.82 17.54
C LYS A 41 -31.31 10.74 16.13
N TYR A 42 -30.24 11.48 15.87
CA TYR A 42 -29.57 11.46 14.57
C TYR A 42 -28.96 10.08 14.28
N CYS A 43 -28.24 9.51 15.25
CA CYS A 43 -27.63 8.19 15.14
C CYS A 43 -28.69 7.11 14.94
N LEU A 44 -29.78 7.12 15.72
CA LEU A 44 -30.88 6.17 15.57
C LEU A 44 -31.47 6.26 14.16
N LYS A 45 -31.79 7.46 13.68
CA LYS A 45 -32.30 7.68 12.31
C LYS A 45 -31.38 7.08 11.25
N LYS A 46 -30.06 7.16 11.44
CA LYS A 46 -29.06 6.59 10.52
C LYS A 46 -28.94 5.06 10.65
N LEU A 47 -28.94 4.53 11.87
CA LEU A 47 -28.83 3.09 12.12
C LEU A 47 -30.11 2.31 11.78
N THR A 48 -31.26 2.97 11.75
CA THR A 48 -32.52 2.36 11.30
C THR A 48 -32.76 2.52 9.80
N ASP A 49 -31.88 3.24 9.08
CA ASP A 49 -31.99 3.41 7.63
C ASP A 49 -31.55 2.11 6.90
N PRO A 50 -32.47 1.42 6.20
CA PRO A 50 -32.15 0.19 5.46
C PRO A 50 -31.01 0.36 4.46
N GLN A 51 -30.96 1.52 3.80
CA GLN A 51 -29.93 1.86 2.82
C GLN A 51 -28.56 1.93 3.48
N TYR A 52 -28.49 2.51 4.67
CA TYR A 52 -27.26 2.62 5.44
C TYR A 52 -26.79 1.24 5.94
N ARG A 53 -27.69 0.41 6.47
CA ARG A 53 -27.36 -0.94 6.98
C ARG A 53 -26.83 -1.86 5.88
N ILE A 54 -27.46 -1.86 4.70
CA ILE A 54 -26.99 -2.65 3.55
C ILE A 54 -25.66 -2.11 3.05
N ALA A 55 -25.51 -0.79 2.89
CA ALA A 55 -24.24 -0.21 2.46
C ALA A 55 -23.10 -0.58 3.42
N LEU A 56 -23.34 -0.51 4.73
CA LEU A 56 -22.35 -0.89 5.74
C LEU A 56 -21.96 -2.38 5.65
N THR A 57 -22.94 -3.26 5.42
CA THR A 57 -22.71 -4.69 5.28
C THR A 57 -21.88 -5.01 4.03
N VAL A 58 -22.19 -4.38 2.90
CA VAL A 58 -21.38 -4.53 1.67
C VAL A 58 -19.96 -3.99 1.87
N LEU A 59 -19.83 -2.86 2.57
CA LEU A 59 -18.53 -2.28 2.90
C LEU A 59 -17.70 -3.21 3.80
N ASP A 60 -18.28 -3.94 4.74
CA ASP A 60 -17.55 -4.95 5.55
C ASP A 60 -16.91 -6.02 4.68
N ASP A 61 -17.64 -6.53 3.68
CA ASP A 61 -17.12 -7.51 2.72
C ASP A 61 -15.93 -6.91 1.94
N ILE A 62 -16.11 -5.72 1.35
CA ILE A 62 -15.07 -5.05 0.54
C ILE A 62 -13.84 -4.72 1.39
N TRP A 63 -14.03 -4.15 2.58
CA TRP A 63 -12.93 -3.79 3.47
C TRP A 63 -12.21 -5.00 4.03
N GLY A 64 -12.88 -6.13 4.23
CA GLY A 64 -12.23 -7.38 4.59
C GLY A 64 -11.22 -7.83 3.53
N GLU A 65 -11.62 -7.81 2.26
CA GLU A 65 -10.75 -8.16 1.12
C GLU A 65 -9.57 -7.20 0.98
N LEU A 66 -9.82 -5.89 1.13
CA LEU A 66 -8.78 -4.87 1.07
C LEU A 66 -7.84 -4.91 2.27
N SER A 67 -8.34 -5.25 3.45
CA SER A 67 -7.52 -5.45 4.65
C SER A 67 -6.56 -6.62 4.46
N GLU A 68 -7.01 -7.74 3.90
CA GLU A 68 -6.14 -8.87 3.55
C GLU A 68 -5.08 -8.48 2.50
N LEU A 69 -5.46 -7.66 1.51
CA LEU A 69 -4.52 -7.12 0.53
C LEU A 69 -3.44 -6.25 1.20
N CYS A 70 -3.84 -5.33 2.09
CA CYS A 70 -2.89 -4.52 2.86
C CYS A 70 -1.92 -5.37 3.68
N GLN A 71 -2.42 -6.40 4.37
CA GLN A 71 -1.56 -7.32 5.15
C GLN A 71 -0.60 -8.10 4.24
N THR A 72 -1.05 -8.46 3.04
CA THR A 72 -0.19 -9.11 2.04
C THR A 72 0.93 -8.17 1.59
N PHE A 73 0.62 -6.90 1.34
CA PHE A 73 1.60 -5.87 0.98
C PHE A 73 2.61 -5.55 2.07
N GLN A 74 2.30 -5.87 3.32
CA GLN A 74 3.21 -5.70 4.46
C GLN A 74 4.19 -6.88 4.64
N ARG A 75 4.14 -7.92 3.79
CA ARG A 75 5.09 -9.04 3.86
C ARG A 75 6.49 -8.61 3.41
N SER A 76 7.50 -8.93 4.21
CA SER A 76 8.91 -8.57 3.96
C SER A 76 9.55 -9.18 2.71
N CYS A 77 8.91 -10.18 2.11
CA CYS A 77 9.42 -10.87 0.91
C CYS A 77 8.60 -10.57 -0.36
N LEU A 78 7.67 -9.60 -0.33
CA LEU A 78 6.78 -9.36 -1.46
C LEU A 78 7.46 -8.54 -2.55
N THR A 79 7.55 -9.10 -3.76
CA THR A 79 8.01 -8.37 -4.94
C THR A 79 6.89 -7.46 -5.51
N ILE A 80 7.26 -6.40 -6.24
CA ILE A 80 6.27 -5.53 -6.91
C ILE A 80 5.34 -6.30 -7.86
N ILE A 81 5.85 -7.32 -8.55
CA ILE A 81 5.00 -8.11 -9.45
C ILE A 81 4.04 -9.01 -8.67
N GLU A 82 4.47 -9.56 -7.52
CA GLU A 82 3.55 -10.30 -6.66
C GLU A 82 2.48 -9.38 -6.08
N ALA A 83 2.84 -8.17 -5.62
CA ALA A 83 1.88 -7.17 -5.18
C ALA A 83 0.84 -6.84 -6.27
N TYR A 84 1.31 -6.58 -7.49
CA TYR A 84 0.45 -6.35 -8.65
C TYR A 84 -0.50 -7.52 -8.92
N ARG A 85 0.00 -8.76 -8.88
CA ARG A 85 -0.84 -9.95 -9.08
C ARG A 85 -1.92 -10.07 -8.00
N TYR A 86 -1.58 -9.79 -6.74
CA TYR A 86 -2.56 -9.77 -5.66
C TYR A 86 -3.61 -8.67 -5.86
N ALA A 87 -3.20 -7.47 -6.27
CA ALA A 87 -4.11 -6.38 -6.60
C ALA A 87 -5.07 -6.76 -7.74
N LYS A 88 -4.54 -7.24 -8.87
CA LYS A 88 -5.35 -7.70 -10.01
C LYS A 88 -6.29 -8.84 -9.65
N ALA A 89 -5.86 -9.77 -8.79
CA ALA A 89 -6.73 -10.84 -8.30
C ALA A 89 -7.91 -10.29 -7.47
N LYS A 90 -7.68 -9.28 -6.61
CA LYS A 90 -8.75 -8.61 -5.86
C LYS A 90 -9.66 -7.78 -6.76
N ILE A 91 -9.12 -7.06 -7.74
CA ILE A 91 -9.91 -6.34 -8.75
C ILE A 91 -10.81 -7.33 -9.51
N ALA A 92 -10.26 -8.43 -10.02
CA ALA A 92 -11.02 -9.44 -10.75
C ALA A 92 -12.14 -10.04 -9.89
N LYS A 93 -11.88 -10.28 -8.60
CA LYS A 93 -12.89 -10.70 -7.64
C LYS A 93 -14.00 -9.64 -7.49
N PHE A 94 -13.66 -8.38 -7.28
CA PHE A 94 -14.66 -7.32 -7.16
C PHE A 94 -15.46 -7.12 -8.45
N CYS A 95 -14.82 -7.15 -9.61
CA CYS A 95 -15.49 -7.04 -10.90
C CYS A 95 -16.48 -8.19 -11.10
N SER A 96 -16.04 -9.43 -10.91
CA SER A 96 -16.89 -10.62 -11.06
C SER A 96 -18.03 -10.69 -10.05
N GLN A 97 -17.85 -10.11 -8.85
CA GLN A 97 -18.87 -10.13 -7.82
C GLN A 97 -19.87 -8.97 -7.94
N TYR A 98 -19.41 -7.75 -8.23
CA TYR A 98 -20.21 -6.53 -8.11
C TYR A 98 -20.46 -5.80 -9.43
N LEU A 99 -19.61 -5.96 -10.45
CA LEU A 99 -19.64 -5.15 -11.67
C LEU A 99 -20.10 -5.92 -12.92
N VAL A 100 -20.63 -7.13 -12.74
CA VAL A 100 -21.28 -7.93 -13.79
C VAL A 100 -22.77 -7.60 -13.89
N GLU A 101 -23.43 -8.05 -14.97
CA GLU A 101 -24.87 -7.82 -15.21
C GLU A 101 -25.74 -8.22 -14.01
N LYS A 102 -25.38 -9.30 -13.30
CA LYS A 102 -26.07 -9.77 -12.10
C LYS A 102 -25.13 -9.80 -10.90
N VAL A 103 -25.33 -8.85 -9.97
CA VAL A 103 -24.53 -8.76 -8.75
C VAL A 103 -24.67 -10.01 -7.87
N HIS A 104 -23.53 -10.54 -7.42
CA HIS A 104 -23.42 -11.68 -6.54
C HIS A 104 -23.17 -11.23 -5.09
N TRP A 105 -24.23 -10.84 -4.39
CA TRP A 105 -24.17 -10.44 -2.99
C TRP A 105 -23.70 -11.58 -2.07
N SER A 106 -22.97 -11.24 -1.00
CA SER A 106 -22.66 -12.19 0.06
C SER A 106 -23.92 -12.65 0.78
N GLU A 107 -23.84 -13.78 1.49
CA GLU A 107 -24.99 -14.31 2.21
C GLU A 107 -25.52 -13.34 3.28
N LYS A 108 -24.60 -12.64 3.96
CA LYS A 108 -24.95 -11.58 4.93
C LYS A 108 -25.76 -10.47 4.27
N VAL A 109 -25.34 -10.00 3.10
CA VAL A 109 -26.05 -8.94 2.38
C VAL A 109 -27.41 -9.42 1.89
N LYS A 110 -27.52 -10.65 1.37
CA LYS A 110 -28.80 -11.22 0.94
C LYS A 110 -29.81 -11.30 2.09
N GLN A 111 -29.38 -11.78 3.25
CA GLN A 111 -30.23 -11.85 4.45
C GLN A 111 -30.72 -10.46 4.87
N GLN A 112 -29.85 -9.45 4.84
CA GLN A 112 -30.24 -8.07 5.12
C GLN A 112 -31.21 -7.52 4.07
N MET A 113 -30.96 -7.73 2.77
CA MET A 113 -31.86 -7.25 1.71
C MET A 113 -33.25 -7.90 1.78
N ALA A 114 -33.31 -9.18 2.13
CA ALA A 114 -34.57 -9.89 2.35
C ALA A 114 -35.38 -9.32 3.52
N SER A 115 -34.71 -8.79 4.55
CA SER A 115 -35.38 -8.13 5.69
C SER A 115 -35.96 -6.74 5.36
N PHE A 116 -35.62 -6.16 4.20
CA PHE A 116 -36.04 -4.81 3.78
C PHE A 116 -36.76 -4.81 2.39
N ASP A 117 -37.45 -5.91 2.07
CA ASP A 117 -38.27 -6.08 0.85
C ASP A 117 -37.51 -5.85 -0.48
N ASN A 118 -36.17 -5.97 -0.49
CA ASN A 118 -35.32 -5.77 -1.67
C ASN A 118 -35.45 -4.40 -2.37
N THR A 119 -35.99 -3.38 -1.70
CA THR A 119 -36.23 -2.04 -2.30
C THR A 119 -35.04 -1.09 -2.26
N VAL A 120 -33.90 -1.56 -1.75
CA VAL A 120 -32.75 -0.71 -1.43
C VAL A 120 -31.90 -0.40 -2.67
N ASN A 121 -31.54 0.87 -2.84
CA ASN A 121 -30.79 1.35 -3.99
C ASN A 121 -29.29 1.09 -3.82
N THR A 122 -28.75 0.10 -4.51
CA THR A 122 -27.34 -0.29 -4.40
C THR A 122 -26.40 0.50 -5.32
N ARG A 123 -26.91 1.41 -6.15
CA ARG A 123 -26.13 2.11 -7.19
C ARG A 123 -24.90 2.84 -6.63
N GLY A 124 -25.05 3.53 -5.51
CA GLY A 124 -23.94 4.28 -4.90
C GLY A 124 -22.80 3.38 -4.43
N VAL A 125 -23.13 2.19 -3.91
CA VAL A 125 -22.12 1.22 -3.47
C VAL A 125 -21.43 0.60 -4.68
N LEU A 126 -22.17 0.26 -5.73
CA LEU A 126 -21.59 -0.29 -6.96
C LEU A 126 -20.67 0.72 -7.67
N HIS A 127 -21.06 1.99 -7.71
CA HIS A 127 -20.20 3.07 -8.21
C HIS A 127 -18.89 3.15 -7.41
N PHE A 128 -18.99 3.11 -6.08
CA PHE A 128 -17.82 3.09 -5.21
C PHE A 128 -16.91 1.88 -5.49
N VAL A 129 -17.45 0.67 -5.76
CA VAL A 129 -16.64 -0.48 -6.15
C VAL A 129 -15.93 -0.27 -7.49
N SER A 130 -16.61 0.35 -8.46
CA SER A 130 -16.00 0.70 -9.76
C SER A 130 -14.81 1.63 -9.58
N GLU A 131 -15.01 2.74 -8.86
CA GLU A 131 -13.94 3.72 -8.58
C GLU A 131 -12.79 3.09 -7.79
N LEU A 132 -13.11 2.20 -6.84
CA LEU A 132 -12.09 1.46 -6.09
C LEU A 132 -11.25 0.58 -7.01
N CYS A 133 -11.88 -0.17 -7.92
CA CYS A 133 -11.17 -1.02 -8.89
C CYS A 133 -10.27 -0.18 -9.80
N GLU A 134 -10.78 0.92 -10.35
CA GLU A 134 -9.99 1.85 -11.17
C GLU A 134 -8.80 2.41 -10.40
N HIS A 135 -9.03 2.87 -9.17
CA HIS A 135 -7.97 3.43 -8.34
C HIS A 135 -6.90 2.40 -7.98
N LEU A 136 -7.30 1.17 -7.63
CA LEU A 136 -6.37 0.05 -7.41
C LEU A 136 -5.55 -0.25 -8.66
N ASP A 137 -6.16 -0.17 -9.84
CA ASP A 137 -5.49 -0.47 -11.10
C ASP A 137 -4.47 0.61 -11.49
N CYS A 138 -4.84 1.87 -11.32
CA CYS A 138 -3.97 3.01 -11.60
C CYS A 138 -2.70 3.07 -10.73
N GLN A 139 -2.66 2.35 -9.60
CA GLN A 139 -1.46 2.24 -8.77
C GLN A 139 -0.34 1.42 -9.46
N PHE A 140 -0.68 0.65 -10.49
CA PHE A 140 0.22 -0.29 -11.15
C PHE A 140 0.23 -0.05 -12.67
N PRO A 141 1.18 0.72 -13.22
CA PRO A 141 1.26 0.92 -14.65
C PRO A 141 1.61 -0.40 -15.36
N GLU A 142 0.63 -0.98 -16.08
CA GLU A 142 0.72 -2.29 -16.74
C GLU A 142 1.99 -2.44 -17.60
N ASN A 143 2.34 -1.39 -18.34
CA ASN A 143 3.46 -1.39 -19.27
C ASN A 143 4.82 -1.47 -18.57
N GLU A 144 4.95 -0.90 -17.36
CA GLU A 144 6.23 -0.94 -16.65
C GLU A 144 6.44 -2.30 -16.00
N LEU A 145 5.39 -2.88 -15.41
CA LEU A 145 5.47 -4.14 -14.68
C LEU A 145 5.73 -5.34 -15.58
N GLN A 146 5.31 -5.29 -16.84
CA GLN A 146 5.63 -6.34 -17.81
C GLN A 146 7.14 -6.48 -17.99
N GLU A 147 7.89 -5.38 -18.08
CA GLU A 147 9.35 -5.40 -18.23
C GLU A 147 10.01 -5.88 -16.93
N TRP A 148 9.55 -5.41 -15.78
CA TRP A 148 10.08 -5.84 -14.47
C TRP A 148 9.78 -7.30 -14.12
N SER A 149 8.84 -7.95 -14.81
CA SER A 149 8.54 -9.38 -14.63
C SER A 149 9.75 -10.31 -14.84
N ALA A 150 10.82 -9.83 -15.50
CA ALA A 150 12.11 -10.52 -15.58
C ALA A 150 12.63 -10.98 -14.22
N PHE A 151 12.50 -10.13 -13.20
CA PHE A 151 13.00 -10.38 -11.86
C PHE A 151 12.10 -11.30 -11.02
N ILE A 152 11.03 -11.87 -11.60
CA ILE A 152 10.28 -12.95 -10.96
C ILE A 152 11.11 -14.24 -11.01
N LEU A 153 11.54 -14.68 -9.83
CA LEU A 153 12.39 -15.86 -9.65
C LEU A 153 11.67 -17.20 -9.86
N LYS A 154 10.33 -17.20 -9.96
CA LYS A 154 9.50 -18.41 -10.17
C LYS A 154 9.49 -18.92 -11.62
N HIS A 155 10.00 -18.14 -12.58
CA HIS A 155 9.97 -18.51 -14.00
C HIS A 155 11.29 -19.17 -14.45
N CYS A 156 11.22 -19.92 -15.55
CA CYS A 156 12.36 -20.63 -16.17
C CYS A 156 13.61 -19.73 -16.32
N PHE A 157 14.80 -20.33 -16.28
CA PHE A 157 16.10 -19.63 -16.36
C PHE A 157 16.25 -18.74 -17.59
N LEU A 158 15.62 -19.11 -18.72
CA LEU A 158 15.67 -18.35 -19.98
C LEU A 158 14.62 -17.23 -20.06
N TYR A 159 13.70 -17.15 -19.09
CA TYR A 159 12.64 -16.15 -19.10
C TYR A 159 13.17 -14.77 -18.72
N GLY A 160 12.75 -13.75 -19.47
CA GLY A 160 12.94 -12.34 -19.10
C GLY A 160 14.19 -11.67 -19.68
N THR A 161 15.03 -12.36 -20.46
CA THR A 161 16.19 -11.72 -21.12
C THR A 161 15.75 -10.59 -22.06
N GLU A 162 14.70 -10.80 -22.86
CA GLU A 162 14.14 -9.75 -23.73
C GLU A 162 13.61 -8.56 -22.91
N ASN A 163 12.99 -8.84 -21.77
CA ASN A 163 12.51 -7.81 -20.85
C ASN A 163 13.67 -7.01 -20.24
N VAL A 164 14.77 -7.66 -19.87
CA VAL A 164 15.99 -6.97 -19.41
C VAL A 164 16.56 -6.09 -20.51
N ILE A 165 16.59 -6.54 -21.77
CA ILE A 165 17.02 -5.71 -22.90
C ILE A 165 16.14 -4.45 -23.03
N LYS A 166 14.82 -4.59 -22.89
CA LYS A 166 13.88 -3.46 -22.90
C LYS A 166 14.15 -2.50 -21.74
N LEU A 167 14.38 -3.01 -20.53
CA LEU A 167 14.74 -2.20 -19.36
C LEU A 167 16.05 -1.45 -19.59
N VAL A 168 17.08 -2.10 -20.14
CA VAL A 168 18.36 -1.46 -20.47
C VAL A 168 18.15 -0.30 -21.43
N GLY A 169 17.38 -0.50 -22.50
CA GLY A 169 17.04 0.57 -23.44
C GLY A 169 16.26 1.71 -22.79
N LYS A 170 15.28 1.39 -21.93
CA LYS A 170 14.42 2.38 -21.26
C LYS A 170 15.19 3.25 -20.26
N TYR A 171 16.10 2.65 -19.48
CA TYR A 171 16.83 3.33 -18.42
C TYR A 171 18.23 3.79 -18.85
N GLN A 172 18.63 3.59 -20.11
CA GLN A 172 19.96 3.92 -20.62
C GLN A 172 20.40 5.36 -20.29
N ALA A 173 19.55 6.35 -20.59
CA ALA A 173 19.84 7.75 -20.35
C ALA A 173 19.85 8.10 -18.84
N VAL A 174 18.98 7.45 -18.06
CA VAL A 174 18.83 7.72 -16.61
C VAL A 174 20.04 7.18 -15.84
N LEU A 175 20.53 6.01 -16.24
CA LEU A 175 21.65 5.31 -15.61
C LEU A 175 23.02 5.69 -16.22
N ASN A 176 23.04 6.61 -17.20
CA ASN A 176 24.25 6.96 -17.95
C ASN A 176 24.99 5.74 -18.52
N LEU A 177 24.22 4.74 -18.98
CA LEU A 177 24.81 3.51 -19.53
C LEU A 177 25.47 3.81 -20.88
N PRO A 178 26.59 3.12 -21.19
CA PRO A 178 27.21 3.18 -22.51
C PRO A 178 26.20 2.90 -23.64
N THR A 179 26.38 3.53 -24.79
CA THR A 179 25.56 3.33 -25.99
C THR A 179 26.07 2.23 -26.91
N ASP A 180 27.24 1.65 -26.62
CA ASP A 180 27.72 0.49 -27.33
C ASP A 180 26.93 -0.76 -26.89
N GLY A 181 26.63 -1.67 -27.82
CA GLY A 181 25.87 -2.90 -27.51
C GLY A 181 26.53 -3.81 -26.47
N SER A 182 27.78 -3.52 -26.09
CA SER A 182 28.57 -4.29 -25.14
C SER A 182 27.97 -4.29 -23.71
N ILE A 183 27.35 -3.18 -23.28
CA ILE A 183 26.73 -3.11 -21.94
C ILE A 183 25.51 -4.03 -21.84
N THR A 184 24.69 -4.07 -22.89
CA THR A 184 23.49 -4.93 -22.94
C THR A 184 23.87 -6.40 -22.87
N GLU A 185 24.90 -6.82 -23.63
CA GLU A 185 25.40 -8.20 -23.58
C GLU A 185 25.93 -8.56 -22.19
N ARG A 186 26.70 -7.65 -21.57
CA ARG A 186 27.23 -7.85 -20.21
C ARG A 186 26.12 -7.99 -19.18
N ILE A 187 25.10 -7.13 -19.20
CA ILE A 187 23.95 -7.19 -18.29
C ILE A 187 23.16 -8.49 -18.51
N CYS A 188 22.91 -8.89 -19.76
CA CYS A 188 22.21 -10.14 -20.06
C CYS A 188 22.97 -11.37 -19.56
N LYS A 189 24.31 -11.36 -19.64
CA LYS A 189 25.16 -12.42 -19.07
C LYS A 189 25.05 -12.46 -17.54
N GLN A 190 25.22 -11.31 -16.88
CA GLN A 190 25.06 -11.19 -15.43
C GLN A 190 23.68 -11.66 -14.97
N TYR A 191 22.62 -11.31 -15.71
CA TYR A 191 21.24 -11.70 -15.41
C TYR A 191 21.01 -13.21 -15.45
N THR A 192 21.65 -13.91 -16.39
CA THR A 192 21.54 -15.37 -16.50
C THR A 192 22.19 -16.04 -15.30
N ASP A 193 23.41 -15.62 -14.95
CA ASP A 193 24.14 -16.13 -13.77
C ASP A 193 23.40 -15.79 -12.46
N TYR A 194 22.88 -14.57 -12.38
CA TYR A 194 22.09 -14.06 -11.26
C TYR A 194 20.88 -14.95 -10.97
N LYS A 195 20.07 -15.27 -11.99
CA LYS A 195 18.89 -16.13 -11.81
C LYS A 195 19.25 -17.49 -11.25
N PHE A 196 20.32 -18.09 -11.76
CA PHE A 196 20.79 -19.38 -11.27
C PHE A 196 21.24 -19.29 -9.80
N ILE A 197 22.10 -18.32 -9.48
CA ILE A 197 22.69 -18.17 -8.15
C ILE A 197 21.63 -17.86 -7.08
N ILE A 198 20.69 -16.95 -7.37
CA ILE A 198 19.63 -16.61 -6.41
C ILE A 198 18.74 -17.82 -6.13
N VAL A 199 18.32 -18.56 -7.16
CA VAL A 199 17.49 -19.76 -6.98
C VAL A 199 18.18 -20.80 -6.12
N GLU A 200 19.47 -21.08 -6.36
CA GLU A 200 20.23 -22.03 -5.56
C GLU A 200 20.43 -21.55 -4.11
N LYS A 201 20.70 -20.25 -3.90
CA LYS A 201 20.79 -19.67 -2.55
C LYS A 201 19.48 -19.69 -1.79
N MET A 202 18.34 -19.52 -2.47
CA MET A 202 17.02 -19.67 -1.87
C MET A 202 16.74 -21.12 -1.46
N LYS A 203 17.07 -22.10 -2.33
CA LYS A 203 16.94 -23.53 -2.00
C LYS A 203 17.82 -23.94 -0.81
N ALA A 204 19.02 -23.38 -0.73
CA ALA A 204 19.93 -23.58 0.40
C ALA A 204 19.51 -22.82 1.67
N GLY A 205 18.47 -21.98 1.61
CA GLY A 205 17.98 -21.17 2.73
C GLY A 205 18.88 -20.00 3.13
N ALA A 206 19.89 -19.67 2.31
CA ALA A 206 20.81 -18.55 2.53
C ALA A 206 20.17 -17.19 2.20
N ILE A 207 19.19 -17.18 1.30
CA ILE A 207 18.36 -16.02 0.94
C ILE A 207 16.91 -16.38 1.25
N LYS A 208 16.22 -15.57 2.05
CA LYS A 208 14.83 -15.84 2.47
C LYS A 208 13.88 -14.74 2.05
N THR A 209 14.37 -13.53 1.91
CA THR A 209 13.56 -12.34 1.61
C THR A 209 14.04 -11.64 0.34
N PHE A 210 13.18 -10.78 -0.21
CA PHE A 210 13.58 -9.91 -1.32
C PHE A 210 14.66 -8.91 -0.89
N ALA A 211 14.62 -8.43 0.36
CA ALA A 211 15.68 -7.60 0.93
C ALA A 211 17.04 -8.33 0.96
N ASP A 212 17.07 -9.64 1.23
CA ASP A 212 18.29 -10.44 1.17
C ASP A 212 18.81 -10.52 -0.27
N ILE A 213 17.92 -10.68 -1.25
CA ILE A 213 18.26 -10.68 -2.69
C ILE A 213 18.90 -9.35 -3.07
N VAL A 214 18.26 -8.23 -2.74
CA VAL A 214 18.77 -6.89 -3.04
C VAL A 214 20.13 -6.68 -2.37
N THR A 215 20.23 -6.98 -1.08
CA THR A 215 21.47 -6.84 -0.31
C THR A 215 22.61 -7.68 -0.87
N TYR A 216 22.32 -8.92 -1.26
CA TYR A 216 23.30 -9.81 -1.88
C TYR A 216 23.76 -9.25 -3.23
N THR A 217 22.81 -8.88 -4.09
CA THR A 217 23.12 -8.37 -5.44
C THR A 217 23.97 -7.11 -5.40
N LEU A 218 23.64 -6.18 -4.51
CA LEU A 218 24.35 -4.91 -4.36
C LEU A 218 25.79 -5.08 -3.83
N LYS A 219 26.11 -6.21 -3.19
CA LYS A 219 27.44 -6.48 -2.62
C LYS A 219 28.36 -7.27 -3.54
N GLU A 220 27.80 -7.95 -4.54
CA GLU A 220 28.53 -8.92 -5.35
C GLU A 220 29.02 -8.26 -6.64
N GLU A 221 30.33 -8.13 -6.79
CA GLU A 221 30.96 -7.46 -7.93
C GLU A 221 30.55 -8.07 -9.28
N GLN A 222 30.26 -9.38 -9.31
CA GLN A 222 29.80 -10.06 -10.53
C GLN A 222 28.47 -9.55 -11.08
N PHE A 223 27.67 -8.82 -10.29
CA PHE A 223 26.38 -8.26 -10.72
C PHE A 223 26.37 -6.73 -10.81
N THR A 224 27.53 -6.07 -10.83
CA THR A 224 27.63 -4.60 -10.71
C THR A 224 26.73 -3.82 -11.67
N ASP A 225 26.60 -4.25 -12.93
CA ASP A 225 25.74 -3.55 -13.90
C ASP A 225 24.25 -3.89 -13.69
N LEU A 226 23.95 -5.16 -13.43
CA LEU A 226 22.58 -5.63 -13.14
C LEU A 226 22.04 -5.07 -11.82
N ALA A 227 22.93 -4.82 -10.85
CA ALA A 227 22.60 -4.34 -9.51
C ALA A 227 21.83 -3.02 -9.56
N GLN A 228 22.10 -2.15 -10.55
CA GLN A 228 21.36 -0.90 -10.75
C GLN A 228 19.87 -1.15 -11.03
N PHE A 229 19.54 -2.19 -11.80
CA PHE A 229 18.15 -2.57 -12.10
C PHE A 229 17.48 -3.25 -10.91
N VAL A 230 18.22 -4.07 -10.17
CA VAL A 230 17.72 -4.68 -8.93
C VAL A 230 17.43 -3.60 -7.88
N ASP A 231 18.26 -2.58 -7.80
CA ASP A 231 18.07 -1.43 -6.91
C ASP A 231 16.82 -0.62 -7.30
N ILE A 232 16.64 -0.29 -8.59
CA ILE A 232 15.41 0.35 -9.08
C ILE A 232 14.18 -0.52 -8.75
N CYS A 233 14.26 -1.83 -8.97
CA CYS A 233 13.19 -2.76 -8.64
C CYS A 233 12.86 -2.77 -7.15
N ALA A 234 13.87 -2.57 -6.28
CA ALA A 234 13.69 -2.47 -4.84
C ALA A 234 13.00 -1.18 -4.39
N MET A 235 13.06 -0.12 -5.21
CA MET A 235 12.39 1.15 -4.91
C MET A 235 10.88 1.14 -5.16
N PHE A 236 10.33 0.10 -5.79
CA PHE A 236 8.89 -0.01 -5.97
C PHE A 236 8.20 -0.31 -4.64
N GLN A 237 7.66 0.74 -4.01
CA GLN A 237 6.83 0.61 -2.82
C GLN A 237 5.51 -0.08 -3.19
N THR A 238 5.33 -1.31 -2.70
CA THR A 238 4.08 -2.08 -2.81
C THR A 238 3.06 -1.68 -1.75
N SER A 239 3.52 -1.00 -0.70
CA SER A 239 2.71 -0.61 0.45
C SER A 239 2.95 0.85 0.79
N SER A 240 1.87 1.52 1.14
CA SER A 240 1.87 2.85 1.76
C SER A 240 2.22 2.82 3.25
N ALA A 241 2.48 1.65 3.84
CA ALA A 241 2.76 1.51 5.27
C ALA A 241 3.94 2.38 5.73
N GLU A 242 4.97 2.54 4.89
CA GLU A 242 6.10 3.43 5.18
C GLU A 242 5.65 4.91 5.29
N CYS A 243 4.75 5.34 4.40
CA CYS A 243 4.13 6.66 4.48
C CYS A 243 3.28 6.81 5.75
N GLU A 244 2.52 5.78 6.15
CA GLU A 244 1.73 5.77 7.38
C GLU A 244 2.60 5.83 8.65
N CYS A 245 3.74 5.14 8.65
CA CYS A 245 4.77 5.27 9.67
C CYS A 245 5.29 6.71 9.74
N GLY A 246 5.60 7.32 8.59
CA GLY A 246 5.99 8.73 8.49
C GLY A 246 4.95 9.69 9.06
N PHE A 247 3.66 9.48 8.77
CA PHE A 247 2.57 10.27 9.35
C PHE A 247 2.43 10.05 10.86
N SER A 248 2.65 8.83 11.34
CA SER A 248 2.62 8.53 12.77
C SER A 248 3.78 9.23 13.51
N LEU A 249 4.98 9.19 12.93
CA LEU A 249 6.15 9.97 13.39
C LEU A 249 5.83 11.47 13.41
N MET A 250 5.22 11.99 12.34
CA MET A 250 4.78 13.38 12.25
C MET A 250 3.80 13.74 13.38
N ASN A 251 2.82 12.88 13.69
CA ASN A 251 1.86 13.12 14.77
C ASN A 251 2.50 13.09 16.16
N GLN A 252 3.61 12.37 16.34
CA GLN A 252 4.37 12.42 17.58
C GLN A 252 5.23 13.70 17.68
N ILE A 253 5.66 14.26 16.54
CA ILE A 253 6.40 15.54 16.49
C ILE A 253 5.44 16.72 16.64
N LYS A 254 4.28 16.67 15.97
CA LYS A 254 3.20 17.65 16.04
C LYS A 254 2.22 17.28 17.15
N ASN A 255 2.42 17.84 18.33
CA ASN A 255 1.43 17.77 19.41
C ASN A 255 0.59 19.05 19.49
N LYS A 256 -0.39 19.08 20.40
CA LYS A 256 -1.28 20.25 20.59
C LYS A 256 -0.51 21.55 20.86
N SER A 257 0.64 21.47 21.52
CA SER A 257 1.50 22.62 21.86
C SER A 257 2.51 22.97 20.76
N ARG A 258 2.73 22.07 19.79
CA ARG A 258 3.74 22.18 18.72
C ARG A 258 3.13 21.83 17.36
N ASN A 259 2.11 22.56 16.94
CA ASN A 259 1.36 22.27 15.71
C ASN A 259 1.78 23.12 14.49
N ARG A 260 2.44 24.26 14.70
CA ARG A 260 2.91 25.19 13.66
C ARG A 260 4.41 25.04 13.42
N LEU A 261 4.77 23.93 12.78
CA LEU A 261 6.13 23.73 12.28
C LEU A 261 6.15 23.99 10.77
N GLU A 262 7.17 24.71 10.32
CA GLU A 262 7.47 24.88 8.90
C GLU A 262 7.83 23.53 8.28
N VAL A 263 7.59 23.38 6.97
CA VAL A 263 7.78 22.13 6.23
C VAL A 263 9.22 21.61 6.37
N ASN A 264 10.23 22.49 6.22
CA ASN A 264 11.63 22.10 6.35
C ASN A 264 11.98 21.59 7.75
N HIS A 265 11.51 22.27 8.80
CA HIS A 265 11.71 21.81 10.18
C HIS A 265 11.01 20.48 10.45
N MET A 266 9.82 20.27 9.88
CA MET A 266 9.13 18.99 9.97
C MET A 266 9.94 17.86 9.34
N ASP A 267 10.39 18.06 8.10
CA ASP A 267 11.18 17.08 7.35
C ASP A 267 12.44 16.69 8.12
N GLN A 268 13.20 17.67 8.61
CA GLN A 268 14.40 17.40 9.38
C GLN A 268 14.11 16.62 10.67
N LEU A 269 13.05 16.96 11.41
CA LEU A 269 12.68 16.25 12.64
C LEU A 269 12.21 14.83 12.36
N ILE A 270 11.46 14.62 11.28
CA ILE A 270 11.04 13.28 10.83
C ILE A 270 12.29 12.45 10.51
N ARG A 271 13.25 12.98 9.75
CA ARG A 271 14.51 12.29 9.41
C ARG A 271 15.29 11.92 10.67
N ILE A 272 15.54 12.86 11.58
CA ILE A 272 16.27 12.61 12.84
C ILE A 272 15.60 11.48 13.62
N LYS A 273 14.27 11.57 13.79
CA LYS A 273 13.53 10.61 14.58
C LYS A 273 13.47 9.22 13.93
N TYR A 274 13.39 9.18 12.60
CA TYR A 274 13.46 7.94 11.83
C TYR A 274 14.82 7.26 12.01
N TYR A 275 15.93 8.01 11.89
CA TYR A 275 17.28 7.47 12.10
C TYR A 275 17.51 6.97 13.53
N LEU A 276 17.04 7.71 14.55
CA LEU A 276 17.13 7.28 15.94
C LEU A 276 16.31 6.01 16.20
N ALA A 277 15.12 5.88 15.60
CA ALA A 277 14.28 4.68 15.74
C ALA A 277 14.91 3.43 15.09
N ALA A 278 15.79 3.62 14.11
CA ALA A 278 16.56 2.56 13.46
C ALA A 278 17.86 2.19 14.21
N ASN A 279 18.01 2.59 15.48
CA ASN A 279 19.24 2.48 16.27
C ASN A 279 20.46 3.22 15.66
N GLY A 280 20.21 4.20 14.78
CA GLY A 280 21.27 5.05 14.26
C GLY A 280 21.76 6.01 15.34
N ASP A 281 23.07 6.21 15.41
CA ASP A 281 23.66 7.26 16.25
C ASP A 281 23.53 8.61 15.52
N VAL A 282 22.88 9.56 16.15
CA VAL A 282 22.69 10.92 15.61
C VAL A 282 23.27 11.90 16.61
N ASN A 283 24.30 12.62 16.20
CA ASN A 283 24.89 13.68 17.01
C ASN A 283 23.93 14.89 17.04
N LEU A 284 23.05 14.90 18.04
CA LEU A 284 22.04 15.94 18.24
C LEU A 284 22.67 17.31 18.52
N ASP A 285 23.83 17.36 19.17
CA ASP A 285 24.53 18.61 19.49
C ASP A 285 25.00 19.32 18.23
N LYS A 286 25.54 18.57 17.26
CA LYS A 286 25.94 19.11 15.95
C LYS A 286 24.76 19.67 15.18
N ILE A 287 23.62 18.97 15.21
CA ILE A 287 22.38 19.41 14.55
C ILE A 287 21.84 20.69 15.22
N TYR A 288 21.79 20.70 16.55
CA TYR A 288 21.36 21.86 17.32
C TYR A 288 22.27 23.07 17.07
N HIS A 289 23.58 22.86 17.03
CA HIS A 289 24.51 23.93 16.69
C HIS A 289 24.26 24.45 15.27
N HIS A 290 24.10 23.57 14.29
CA HIS A 290 23.79 24.00 12.92
C HIS A 290 22.51 24.86 12.87
N TRP A 291 21.41 24.43 13.50
CA TRP A 291 20.15 25.19 13.52
C TRP A 291 20.22 26.52 14.29
N THR A 292 21.02 26.60 15.34
CA THR A 292 21.18 27.85 16.11
C THR A 292 22.09 28.85 15.41
N THR A 293 23.02 28.36 14.59
CA THR A 293 24.00 29.18 13.85
C THR A 293 23.44 29.64 12.50
N ASP A 294 22.68 28.78 11.83
CA ASP A 294 22.10 29.04 10.51
C ASP A 294 20.75 29.76 10.65
N LYS A 295 20.81 31.01 11.14
CA LYS A 295 19.62 31.87 11.21
C LYS A 295 19.40 32.50 9.83
N TYR A 296 18.46 31.95 9.06
CA TYR A 296 17.80 32.70 7.99
C TYR A 296 17.14 33.94 8.61
N ARG A 297 17.85 35.07 8.61
CA ARG A 297 17.26 36.37 8.91
C ARG A 297 16.23 36.64 7.83
N ARG A 298 14.97 36.83 8.22
CA ARG A 298 13.96 37.37 7.32
C ARG A 298 14.52 38.67 6.74
N GLU A 299 14.67 38.74 5.43
CA GLU A 299 14.87 40.02 4.74
C GLU A 299 13.67 40.90 5.10
N LYS A 300 13.97 42.13 5.52
CA LYS A 300 12.98 43.12 5.99
C LYS A 300 12.15 43.64 4.83
#